data_AF-A0A6B3ICW4-F1
#
_entry.id   AF-A0A6B3ICW4-F1
#
_cell.length_a   1.000
_cell.length_b   1.000
_cell.length_c   1.000
_cell.angle_alpha   90.00
_cell.angle_beta   90.00
_cell.angle_gamma   90.00
#
_symmetry.space_group_name_H-M   'P 1'
#
loop_
_entity.id
_entity.type
_entity.pdbx_description
1 polymer ?
#
loop_
_entity_poly.entity_id
_entity_poly.type
_entity_poly.pdbx_seq_one_letter_code
_entity_poly.pdbx_strand_id
1 'polypeptide(L)'
;NIGSPPAPLFPAAERLSVRWVSYDRPGYGGSSPLPGRDIASAAADVRAIADALAIGRFAVLGHSGGGPHALACGALLPDRVV
;
A
#
# COMPACT_ATOMS: atom_id res chain seq x y z
N ASN A 1 -12.59 2.44 -5.76
CA ASN A 1 -11.76 1.23 -5.63
C ASN A 1 -11.63 0.96 -4.14
N ILE A 2 -12.24 -0.12 -3.66
CA ILE A 2 -12.40 -0.48 -2.23
C ILE A 2 -11.16 -1.16 -1.62
N GLY A 3 -10.00 -1.02 -2.27
CA GLY A 3 -8.74 -1.60 -1.79
C GLY A 3 -8.56 -3.10 -2.08
N SER A 4 -9.61 -3.84 -2.45
CA SER A 4 -9.49 -5.25 -2.82
C SER A 4 -8.82 -5.42 -4.20
N PRO A 5 -7.78 -6.27 -4.32
CA PRO A 5 -7.24 -6.68 -5.61
C PRO A 5 -8.34 -7.24 -6.53
N PRO A 6 -8.27 -7.01 -7.86
CA PRO A 6 -9.21 -7.64 -8.79
C PRO A 6 -9.12 -9.17 -8.71
N ALA A 7 -10.27 -9.84 -8.81
CA ALA A 7 -10.43 -11.28 -8.66
C ALA A 7 -9.38 -12.18 -9.36
N PRO A 8 -8.88 -11.91 -10.59
CA PRO A 8 -7.84 -12.76 -11.17
C PRO A 8 -6.52 -12.80 -10.38
N LEU A 9 -6.26 -11.83 -9.50
CA LEU A 9 -5.05 -11.79 -8.68
C LEU A 9 -5.10 -12.65 -7.42
N PHE A 10 -6.29 -13.03 -6.94
CA PHE A 10 -6.38 -13.87 -5.73
C PHE A 10 -5.92 -15.31 -5.96
N PRO A 11 -6.37 -16.04 -7.01
CA PRO A 11 -5.86 -17.39 -7.27
C PRO A 11 -4.35 -17.39 -7.57
N ALA A 12 -3.84 -16.34 -8.20
CA ALA A 12 -2.40 -16.20 -8.42
C ALA A 12 -1.64 -15.99 -7.11
N ALA A 13 -2.16 -15.15 -6.22
CA ALA A 13 -1.55 -14.91 -4.92
C ALA A 13 -1.57 -16.15 -4.01
N GLU A 14 -2.65 -16.93 -4.01
CA GLU A 14 -2.69 -18.21 -3.30
C GLU A 14 -1.61 -19.18 -3.80
N ARG A 15 -1.49 -19.35 -5.12
CA ARG A 15 -0.45 -20.22 -5.70
C ARG A 15 0.97 -19.76 -5.42
N LEU A 16 1.18 -18.44 -5.29
CA LEU A 16 2.49 -17.83 -5.06
C LEU A 16 2.75 -17.54 -3.58
N SER A 17 1.85 -17.93 -2.68
CA SER A 17 1.90 -17.63 -1.24
C SER A 17 2.08 -16.12 -0.95
N VAL A 18 1.44 -15.27 -1.75
CA VAL A 18 1.46 -13.81 -1.60
C VAL A 18 0.34 -13.38 -0.67
N ARG A 19 0.69 -12.67 0.41
CA ARG A 19 -0.26 -11.99 1.28
C ARG A 19 -0.55 -10.59 0.75
N TRP A 20 -1.81 -10.32 0.39
CA TRP A 20 -2.26 -8.97 0.07
C TRP A 20 -2.54 -8.15 1.33
N VAL A 21 -2.06 -6.91 1.32
CA VAL A 21 -2.41 -5.89 2.31
C VAL A 21 -2.74 -4.62 1.54
N SER A 22 -3.90 -4.04 1.86
CA SER A 22 -4.31 -2.72 1.36
C SER A 22 -4.92 -1.92 2.51
N TYR A 23 -5.04 -0.62 2.31
CA TYR A 23 -5.59 0.29 3.31
C TYR A 23 -6.43 1.38 2.65
N ASP A 24 -7.36 1.91 3.41
CA ASP A 24 -8.09 3.11 3.03
C ASP A 24 -7.18 4.32 3.23
N ARG A 25 -6.92 5.07 2.14
CA ARG A 25 -6.15 6.32 2.24
C ARG A 25 -6.87 7.34 3.14
N PRO A 26 -6.15 8.32 3.74
CA PRO A 26 -6.79 9.32 4.57
C PRO A 26 -7.99 10.00 3.89
N GLY A 27 -9.14 10.00 4.58
CA GLY A 27 -10.41 10.53 4.09
C GLY A 27 -11.24 9.59 3.22
N TYR A 28 -10.83 8.33 3.06
CA TYR A 28 -11.60 7.28 2.40
C TYR A 28 -12.00 6.19 3.41
N GLY A 29 -13.12 5.50 3.14
CA GLY A 29 -13.58 4.36 3.93
C GLY A 29 -13.60 4.65 5.43
N GLY A 30 -12.85 3.87 6.21
CA GLY A 30 -12.74 4.04 7.67
C GLY A 30 -11.61 4.96 8.16
N SER A 31 -10.78 5.51 7.26
CA SER A 31 -9.60 6.29 7.63
C SER A 31 -9.93 7.75 7.89
N SER A 32 -9.40 8.30 8.99
CA SER A 32 -9.53 9.72 9.31
C SER A 32 -8.95 10.62 8.20
N PRO A 33 -9.53 11.81 7.96
CA PRO A 33 -8.94 12.77 7.04
C PRO A 33 -7.55 13.25 7.49
N LEU A 34 -6.65 13.48 6.54
CA LEU A 34 -5.34 14.10 6.76
C LEU A 34 -5.23 15.36 5.89
N PRO A 35 -5.56 16.55 6.42
CA PRO A 35 -5.39 17.82 5.70
C PRO A 35 -3.93 18.04 5.31
N GLY A 36 -3.70 18.54 4.10
CA GLY A 36 -2.35 18.83 3.60
C GLY A 36 -1.56 17.61 3.12
N ARG A 37 -2.15 16.41 3.09
CA ARG A 37 -1.48 15.23 2.51
C ARG A 37 -1.13 15.44 1.05
N ASP A 38 0.02 14.92 0.67
CA ASP A 38 0.48 14.82 -0.71
C ASP A 38 0.64 13.34 -1.13
N ILE A 39 1.23 13.10 -2.30
CA ILE A 39 1.51 11.74 -2.78
C ILE A 39 2.56 11.05 -1.90
N ALA A 40 3.57 11.79 -1.42
CA ALA A 40 4.65 11.27 -0.61
C ALA A 40 4.19 10.77 0.77
N SER A 41 3.12 11.36 1.30
CA SER A 41 2.48 10.98 2.56
C SER A 41 2.12 9.48 2.61
N ALA A 42 1.87 8.85 1.45
CA ALA A 42 1.61 7.41 1.35
C ALA A 42 2.72 6.54 1.94
N ALA A 43 3.99 6.96 1.84
CA ALA A 43 5.12 6.21 2.37
C ALA A 43 5.09 6.13 3.91
N ALA A 44 4.65 7.21 4.57
CA ALA A 44 4.51 7.23 6.02
C ALA A 44 3.41 6.27 6.50
N ASP A 45 2.25 6.30 5.82
CA ASP A 45 1.13 5.39 6.12
C ASP A 45 1.55 3.93 5.91
N VAL A 46 2.17 3.61 4.77
CA VAL A 46 2.63 2.25 4.45
C VAL A 46 3.69 1.76 5.44
N ARG A 47 4.62 2.61 5.86
CA ARG A 47 5.59 2.26 6.90
C ARG A 47 4.90 1.92 8.22
N ALA A 48 3.99 2.78 8.68
CA ALA A 48 3.27 2.57 9.92
C ALA A 48 2.45 1.27 9.90
N ILE A 49 1.78 0.99 8.78
CA ILE A 49 1.02 -0.26 8.59
C ILE A 49 1.96 -1.47 8.59
N ALA A 50 3.08 -1.40 7.86
CA ALA A 50 4.05 -2.49 7.81
C ALA A 50 4.65 -2.78 9.20
N ASP A 51 4.97 -1.75 9.97
CA ASP A 51 5.49 -1.88 11.33
C ASP A 51 4.43 -2.52 12.26
N ALA A 52 3.18 -2.07 12.20
CA ALA A 52 2.08 -2.65 12.98
C ALA A 52 1.79 -4.12 12.63
N LEU A 53 2.05 -4.52 11.39
CA LEU A 53 1.90 -5.90 10.91
C LEU A 53 3.19 -6.73 11.01
N ALA A 54 4.27 -6.17 11.57
CA ALA A 54 5.60 -6.78 11.64
C ALA A 54 6.15 -7.25 10.29
N ILE A 55 5.95 -6.48 9.23
CA ILE A 55 6.42 -6.76 7.87
C ILE A 55 7.75 -6.03 7.62
N GLY A 56 8.84 -6.79 7.54
CA GLY A 56 10.19 -6.25 7.31
C GLY A 56 10.40 -5.70 5.90
N ARG A 57 10.23 -6.52 4.87
CA ARG A 57 10.39 -6.12 3.45
C ARG A 57 9.17 -6.54 2.65
N PHE A 58 8.79 -5.75 1.65
CA PHE A 58 7.57 -5.97 0.87
C PHE A 58 7.65 -5.35 -0.53
N ALA A 59 6.88 -5.90 -1.47
CA ALA A 59 6.64 -5.27 -2.76
C ALA A 59 5.47 -4.30 -2.67
N VAL A 60 5.47 -3.26 -3.51
CA VAL A 60 4.35 -2.30 -3.62
C VAL A 60 3.72 -2.35 -5.00
N LEU A 61 2.40 -2.22 -5.05
CA LEU A 61 1.63 -2.18 -6.28
C LEU A 61 0.67 -0.99 -6.25
N GLY A 62 0.65 -0.23 -7.34
CA GLY A 62 -0.24 0.91 -7.51
C GLY A 62 -0.93 0.86 -8.87
N HIS A 63 -2.25 0.95 -8.90
CA HIS A 63 -3.04 1.03 -10.13
C HIS A 63 -3.63 2.43 -10.33
N SER A 64 -3.50 2.99 -11.53
CA SER A 64 -4.01 4.32 -11.87
C SER A 64 -3.50 5.38 -10.87
N GLY A 65 -4.39 6.06 -10.14
CA GLY A 65 -4.02 7.01 -9.09
C GLY A 65 -3.18 6.42 -7.94
N GLY A 66 -3.15 5.10 -7.78
CA GLY A 66 -2.25 4.42 -6.85
C GLY A 66 -0.80 4.33 -7.33
N GLY A 67 -0.53 4.44 -8.64
CA GLY A 67 0.81 4.35 -9.21
C GLY A 67 1.79 5.36 -8.61
N PRO A 68 1.47 6.67 -8.57
CA PRO A 68 2.33 7.66 -7.92
C PRO A 68 2.57 7.39 -6.42
N HIS A 69 1.58 6.82 -5.72
CA HIS A 69 1.73 6.47 -4.29
C HIS A 69 2.70 5.28 -4.11
N ALA A 70 2.63 4.28 -5.00
CA ALA A 70 3.57 3.16 -5.00
C ALA A 70 4.99 3.61 -5.34
N LEU A 71 5.15 4.50 -6.32
CA LEU A 71 6.45 5.12 -6.64
C LEU A 71 7.03 5.90 -5.45
N ALA A 72 6.19 6.68 -4.76
CA ALA A 72 6.63 7.39 -3.54
C ALA A 72 7.09 6.42 -2.45
N CYS A 73 6.39 5.30 -2.25
CA CYS A 73 6.84 4.27 -1.31
C CYS A 73 8.20 3.69 -1.73
N GLY A 74 8.38 3.34 -3.01
CA GLY A 74 9.67 2.84 -3.52
C GLY A 74 10.81 3.84 -3.35
N ALA A 75 10.54 5.13 -3.55
CA ALA A 75 11.54 6.19 -3.40
C ALA A 75 11.89 6.51 -1.93
N LEU A 76 10.91 6.46 -1.03
CA LEU A 76 11.05 6.93 0.36
C LEU A 76 11.25 5.81 1.39
N LEU A 77 11.08 4.55 1.00
CA LEU A 77 11.31 3.36 1.84
C LEU A 77 12.29 2.38 1.17
N PRO A 78 13.50 2.83 0.75
CA PRO A 78 14.43 2.02 -0.04
C PRO A 78 14.97 0.79 0.71
N ASP A 79 14.90 0.78 2.03
CA ASP A 79 15.28 -0.32 2.91
C ASP A 79 14.15 -1.37 3.09
N ARG A 80 12.90 -1.01 2.76
CA ARG A 80 11.72 -1.85 2.97
C ARG A 80 11.13 -2.37 1.65
N VAL A 81 11.15 -1.56 0.59
CA VAL A 81 10.55 -1.90 -0.71
C VAL A 81 11.52 -2.70 -1.58
N VAL A 82 11.04 -3.82 -2.14
CA VAL A 82 11.83 -4.79 -2.93
C VAL A 82 11.24 -5.11 -4.28
#